data_AF-A0A1V1WZ78-F1
#
_entry.id   AF-A0A1V1WZ78-F1
#
_cell.length_a   1.000
_cell.length_b   1.000
_cell.length_c   1.000
_cell.angle_alpha   90.00
_cell.angle_beta   90.00
_cell.angle_gamma   90.00
#
_symmetry.space_group_name_H-M   'P 1'
#
loop_
_entity.id
_entity.type
_entity.pdbx_description
1 polymer ?
#
loop_
_entity_poly.entity_id
_entity_poly.type
_entity_poly.pdbx_seq_one_letter_code
_entity_poly.pdbx_strand_id
1 'polypeptide(L)'
;MKKGMIFTLIIATIFLLAGQASAHFGMVIPSDSMVMQGENKNVKVTLSFSHPFEGEGMELVKPVAFGVMANGKKQNLLGNLKKTTIMGHTAWELSYSVKRPGVYMFYMEPKPYWEPAEDCYIVHYTKTVVTAFGDDEGWDEEIGLKTEIVPLSKPFGLYTGNVFQGIVKLDGKPVPYARVEVEYYNENGKYKAPTDYMITQTIKADRNGVFTYAAPSAGWWGFAALSRANFKLKHNNKEKDVEFGAVIWVKFHDMK
;
A
#
# COMPACT_ATOMS: atom_id res chain seq x y z
N MET A 1 14.90 -26.57 -42.38
CA MET A 1 15.39 -25.24 -41.96
C MET A 1 14.27 -24.25 -41.65
N LYS A 2 13.28 -24.00 -42.53
CA LYS A 2 12.20 -23.02 -42.29
C LYS A 2 11.29 -23.30 -41.08
N LYS A 3 10.96 -24.57 -40.79
CA LYS A 3 10.11 -24.96 -39.64
C LYS A 3 10.77 -24.74 -38.27
N GLY A 4 12.08 -24.97 -38.17
CA GLY A 4 12.85 -24.71 -36.95
C GLY A 4 12.95 -23.22 -36.64
N MET A 5 13.15 -22.40 -37.67
CA MET A 5 13.23 -20.94 -37.54
C MET A 5 11.90 -20.31 -37.07
N ILE A 6 10.76 -20.85 -37.54
CA ILE A 6 9.42 -20.43 -37.06
C ILE A 6 9.20 -20.84 -35.61
N PHE A 7 9.63 -22.05 -35.22
CA PHE A 7 9.48 -22.53 -33.84
C PHE A 7 10.34 -21.73 -32.85
N THR A 8 11.57 -21.37 -33.23
CA THR A 8 12.44 -20.48 -32.43
C THR A 8 11.88 -19.07 -32.32
N LEU A 9 11.29 -18.52 -33.39
CA LEU A 9 10.67 -17.19 -33.37
C LEU A 9 9.44 -17.16 -32.45
N ILE A 10 8.61 -18.21 -32.47
CA ILE A 10 7.44 -18.35 -31.59
C ILE A 10 7.87 -18.44 -30.12
N ILE A 11 8.90 -19.24 -29.80
CA ILE A 11 9.42 -19.32 -28.41
C ILE A 11 10.01 -17.98 -27.95
N ALA A 12 10.78 -17.29 -28.79
CA ALA A 12 11.33 -15.97 -28.47
C ALA A 12 10.24 -14.91 -28.25
N THR A 13 9.13 -14.99 -28.98
CA THR A 13 7.98 -14.09 -28.82
C THR A 13 7.18 -14.39 -27.55
N ILE A 14 7.11 -15.66 -27.12
CA ILE A 14 6.46 -16.08 -25.86
C ILE A 14 7.25 -15.59 -24.64
N PHE A 15 8.60 -15.59 -24.68
CA PHE A 15 9.41 -15.04 -23.60
C PHE A 15 9.34 -13.50 -23.49
N LEU A 16 9.08 -12.80 -24.60
CA LEU A 16 8.85 -11.34 -24.60
C LEU A 16 7.47 -10.94 -24.06
N LEU A 17 6.55 -11.89 -23.87
CA LEU A 17 5.19 -11.70 -23.35
C LEU A 17 5.02 -12.21 -21.92
N ALA A 18 6.09 -12.66 -21.26
CA ALA A 18 6.08 -12.84 -19.81
C ALA A 18 6.03 -11.45 -19.18
N GLY A 19 4.81 -10.93 -19.01
CA GLY A 19 4.59 -9.68 -18.29
C GLY A 19 5.26 -9.76 -16.92
N GLN A 20 6.07 -8.75 -16.61
CA GLN A 20 6.56 -8.54 -15.26
C GLN A 20 5.31 -8.36 -14.39
N ALA A 21 5.03 -9.32 -13.51
CA ALA A 21 4.03 -9.13 -12.47
C ALA A 21 4.64 -8.16 -11.46
N SER A 22 4.48 -6.86 -11.72
CA SER A 22 4.89 -5.80 -10.79
C SER A 22 3.81 -5.68 -9.73
N ALA A 23 4.21 -5.59 -8.46
CA ALA A 23 3.24 -5.46 -7.39
C ALA A 23 2.55 -4.11 -7.44
N HIS A 24 1.25 -4.14 -7.20
CA HIS A 24 0.41 -2.95 -7.22
C HIS A 24 0.25 -2.40 -5.81
N PHE A 25 0.43 -1.10 -5.60
CA PHE A 25 0.24 -0.50 -4.28
C PHE A 25 -0.78 0.62 -4.27
N GLY A 26 -1.85 0.43 -3.49
CA GLY A 26 -2.66 1.55 -3.01
C GLY A 26 -1.82 2.35 -2.04
N MET A 27 -1.65 3.65 -2.29
CA MET A 27 -0.80 4.53 -1.51
C MET A 27 -1.64 5.57 -0.77
N VAL A 28 -1.38 5.74 0.52
CA VAL A 28 -1.91 6.83 1.37
C VAL A 28 -0.72 7.44 2.07
N ILE A 29 -0.07 8.41 1.44
CA ILE A 29 1.20 8.95 1.92
C ILE A 29 0.98 10.34 2.54
N PRO A 30 1.15 10.48 3.86
CA PRO A 30 1.17 11.78 4.50
C PRO A 30 2.52 12.47 4.27
N SER A 31 2.51 13.80 4.25
CA SER A 31 3.72 14.63 4.19
C SER A 31 4.60 14.47 5.43
N ASP A 32 3.99 14.06 6.55
CA ASP A 32 4.65 13.83 7.82
C ASP A 32 3.98 12.67 8.57
N SER A 33 4.78 11.82 9.21
CA SER A 33 4.33 10.70 10.06
C SER A 33 4.34 11.04 11.55
N MET A 34 5.01 12.12 11.97
CA MET A 34 5.18 12.52 13.36
C MET A 34 5.07 14.04 13.51
N VAL A 35 3.86 14.55 13.77
CA VAL A 35 3.62 16.00 13.89
C VAL A 35 3.93 16.46 15.32
N MET A 36 4.94 17.29 15.52
CA MET A 36 5.34 17.78 16.84
C MET A 36 4.82 19.19 17.15
N GLN A 37 4.86 19.57 18.43
CA GLN A 37 4.51 20.93 18.84
C GLN A 37 5.50 21.94 18.25
N GLY A 38 4.98 23.04 17.69
CA GLY A 38 5.79 24.07 17.03
C GLY A 38 6.01 23.82 15.53
N GLU A 39 5.67 22.64 15.02
CA GLU A 39 5.74 22.32 13.59
C GLU A 39 4.44 22.71 12.85
N ASN A 40 4.47 22.53 11.52
CA ASN A 40 3.28 22.71 10.69
C ASN A 40 2.24 21.64 11.03
N LYS A 41 1.08 22.07 11.50
CA LYS A 41 -0.02 21.19 11.91
C LYS A 41 -0.86 20.67 10.73
N ASN A 42 -0.58 21.13 9.51
CA ASN A 42 -1.29 20.69 8.31
C ASN A 42 -0.52 19.56 7.63
N VAL A 43 -1.09 18.36 7.69
CA VAL A 43 -0.56 17.17 7.02
C VAL A 43 -1.21 17.06 5.65
N LYS A 44 -0.41 17.19 4.58
CA LYS A 44 -0.88 16.86 3.24
C LYS A 44 -0.91 15.34 3.11
N VAL A 45 -2.05 14.76 2.77
CA VAL A 45 -2.21 13.33 2.51
C VAL A 45 -2.49 13.13 1.03
N THR A 46 -1.64 12.34 0.39
CA THR A 46 -1.73 12.01 -1.04
C THR A 46 -2.19 10.57 -1.21
N LEU A 47 -3.15 10.36 -2.11
CA LEU A 47 -3.69 9.05 -2.48
C LEU A 47 -3.34 8.77 -3.94
N SER A 48 -2.67 7.65 -4.19
CA SER A 48 -2.34 7.18 -5.54
C SER A 48 -2.41 5.66 -5.63
N PHE A 49 -2.33 5.14 -6.85
CA PHE A 49 -2.12 3.72 -7.14
C PHE A 49 -0.88 3.63 -8.03
N SER A 50 0.09 2.80 -7.69
CA SER A 50 1.43 2.88 -8.28
C SER A 50 2.21 1.57 -8.18
N HIS A 51 3.28 1.47 -8.98
CA HIS A 51 4.46 0.63 -8.77
C HIS A 51 5.54 1.49 -8.11
N PRO A 52 5.59 1.54 -6.77
CA PRO A 52 6.27 2.61 -6.03
C PRO A 52 7.80 2.56 -6.12
N PHE A 53 8.41 1.39 -6.34
CA PHE A 53 9.85 1.30 -6.56
C PHE A 53 10.27 1.77 -7.97
N GLU A 54 9.45 1.46 -8.98
CA GLU A 54 9.70 1.79 -10.39
C GLU A 54 9.31 3.24 -10.72
N GLY A 55 8.47 3.85 -9.88
CA GLY A 55 8.00 5.22 -10.07
C GLY A 55 6.92 5.33 -11.15
N GLU A 56 6.21 4.23 -11.41
CA GLU A 56 5.13 4.17 -12.39
C GLU A 56 3.78 4.35 -11.71
N GLY A 57 2.97 5.27 -12.24
CA GLY A 57 1.64 5.53 -11.72
C GLY A 57 0.58 4.66 -12.38
N MET A 58 -0.56 4.54 -11.71
CA MET A 58 -1.76 3.91 -12.23
C MET A 58 -2.96 4.80 -11.96
N GLU A 59 -4.01 4.66 -12.75
CA GLU A 59 -5.22 5.47 -12.58
C GLU A 59 -5.94 5.15 -11.26
N LEU A 60 -5.94 6.12 -10.34
CA LEU A 60 -6.80 6.09 -9.16
C LEU A 60 -8.04 6.97 -9.40
N VAL A 61 -9.11 6.33 -9.88
CA VAL A 61 -10.44 6.96 -9.86
C VAL A 61 -10.85 7.32 -8.42
N LYS A 62 -11.76 8.29 -8.26
CA LYS A 62 -12.18 8.74 -6.92
C LYS A 62 -12.60 7.53 -6.06
N PRO A 63 -12.01 7.34 -4.86
CA PRO A 63 -12.23 6.15 -4.04
C PRO A 63 -13.67 6.04 -3.54
N VAL A 64 -14.05 4.85 -3.09
CA VAL A 64 -15.36 4.59 -2.46
C VAL A 64 -15.40 5.24 -1.07
N ALA A 65 -14.30 5.12 -0.32
CA ALA A 65 -14.14 5.77 0.96
C ALA A 65 -12.73 6.34 1.13
N PHE A 66 -12.66 7.50 1.78
CA PHE A 66 -11.44 8.05 2.33
C PHE A 66 -11.78 8.71 3.67
N GLY A 67 -10.99 8.44 4.69
CA GLY A 67 -11.26 8.93 6.02
C GLY A 67 -10.06 8.86 6.94
N VAL A 68 -10.28 9.27 8.18
CA VAL A 68 -9.31 9.13 9.27
C VAL A 68 -9.99 8.58 10.51
N MET A 69 -9.41 7.57 11.14
CA MET A 69 -9.73 7.19 12.52
C MET A 69 -8.81 7.98 13.45
N ALA A 70 -9.39 8.77 14.35
CA ALA A 70 -8.63 9.48 15.37
C ALA A 70 -9.47 9.62 16.63
N ASN A 71 -8.85 9.40 17.80
CA ASN A 71 -9.49 9.56 19.11
C ASN A 71 -10.84 8.81 19.21
N GLY A 72 -10.83 7.54 18.78
CA GLY A 72 -12.01 6.66 18.78
C GLY A 72 -13.12 7.04 17.81
N LYS A 73 -12.90 7.98 16.88
CA LYS A 73 -13.91 8.44 15.92
C LYS A 73 -13.43 8.39 14.48
N LYS A 74 -14.22 7.77 13.62
CA LYS A 74 -14.07 7.85 12.16
C LYS A 74 -14.59 9.20 11.65
N GLN A 75 -13.79 9.86 10.82
CA GLN A 75 -14.16 11.08 10.10
C GLN A 75 -14.14 10.77 8.60
N ASN A 76 -15.24 11.05 7.92
CA ASN A 76 -15.30 10.94 6.46
C ASN A 76 -14.62 12.17 5.83
N LEU A 77 -13.65 11.93 4.94
CA LEU A 77 -12.86 12.94 4.26
C LEU A 77 -13.03 12.92 2.73
N LEU A 78 -13.88 12.02 2.20
CA LEU A 78 -14.07 11.80 0.76
C LEU A 78 -14.53 13.06 0.01
N GLY A 79 -15.37 13.88 0.66
CA GLY A 79 -15.88 15.13 0.11
C GLY A 79 -14.81 16.21 -0.05
N ASN A 80 -13.70 16.10 0.67
CA ASN A 80 -12.65 17.12 0.74
C ASN A 80 -11.46 16.82 -0.19
N LEU A 81 -11.45 15.63 -0.82
CA LEU A 81 -10.41 15.25 -1.77
C LEU A 81 -10.38 16.21 -2.98
N LYS A 82 -9.20 16.72 -3.28
CA LYS A 82 -8.90 17.47 -4.49
C LYS A 82 -8.19 16.55 -5.48
N LYS A 83 -8.57 16.64 -6.76
CA LYS A 83 -7.88 15.91 -7.83
C LYS A 83 -6.45 16.45 -7.97
N THR A 84 -5.48 15.56 -8.11
CA THR A 84 -4.07 15.87 -8.39
C THR A 84 -3.51 14.83 -9.36
N THR A 85 -2.20 14.89 -9.61
CA THR A 85 -1.48 13.93 -10.45
C THR A 85 -0.26 13.42 -9.71
N ILE A 86 -0.06 12.10 -9.67
CA ILE A 86 1.13 11.44 -9.13
C ILE A 86 1.64 10.46 -10.19
N MET A 87 2.94 10.52 -10.48
CA MET A 87 3.59 9.67 -11.50
C MET A 87 2.85 9.66 -12.85
N GLY A 88 2.29 10.81 -13.26
CA GLY A 88 1.58 10.97 -14.53
C GLY A 88 0.10 10.55 -14.53
N HIS A 89 -0.41 9.96 -13.45
CA HIS A 89 -1.77 9.41 -13.38
C HIS A 89 -2.69 10.15 -12.40
N THR A 90 -4.00 10.01 -12.59
CA THR A 90 -4.99 10.62 -11.69
C THR A 90 -4.77 10.15 -10.26
N ALA A 91 -4.65 11.11 -9.34
CA ALA A 91 -4.48 10.91 -7.92
C ALA A 91 -5.38 11.89 -7.14
N TRP A 92 -5.38 11.78 -5.81
CA TRP A 92 -6.15 12.65 -4.93
C TRP A 92 -5.32 13.17 -3.77
N GLU A 93 -5.65 14.35 -3.26
CA GLU A 93 -4.99 14.91 -2.10
C GLU A 93 -5.94 15.66 -1.17
N LEU A 94 -5.55 15.75 0.09
CA LEU A 94 -6.19 16.56 1.13
C LEU A 94 -5.11 17.20 2.00
N SER A 95 -5.36 18.42 2.50
CA SER A 95 -4.60 18.96 3.63
C SER A 95 -5.44 18.82 4.91
N TYR A 96 -4.99 17.99 5.84
CA TYR A 96 -5.67 17.72 7.10
C TYR A 96 -5.03 18.54 8.22
N SER A 97 -5.83 19.34 8.91
CA SER A 97 -5.36 20.17 10.03
C SER A 97 -5.47 19.41 11.34
N VAL A 98 -4.33 19.03 11.92
CA VAL A 98 -4.23 18.32 13.19
C VAL A 98 -4.45 19.30 14.34
N LYS A 99 -5.48 19.03 15.14
CA LYS A 99 -5.96 19.98 16.18
C LYS A 99 -5.69 19.54 17.60
N ARG A 100 -5.50 18.25 17.84
CA ARG A 100 -5.37 17.66 19.17
C ARG A 100 -4.28 16.59 19.15
N PRO A 101 -3.68 16.28 20.31
CA PRO A 101 -2.85 15.09 20.43
C PRO A 101 -3.65 13.85 20.02
N GLY A 102 -2.96 12.87 19.46
CA GLY A 102 -3.50 11.55 19.20
C GLY A 102 -2.87 10.87 18.00
N VAL A 103 -3.33 9.64 17.76
CA VAL A 103 -3.01 8.85 16.58
C VAL A 103 -4.09 9.04 15.52
N TYR A 104 -3.66 9.31 14.28
CA TYR A 104 -4.48 9.57 13.12
C TYR A 104 -4.21 8.51 12.05
N MET A 105 -5.11 7.53 11.92
CA MET A 105 -5.01 6.49 10.91
C MET A 105 -5.80 6.90 9.67
N PHE A 106 -5.11 7.40 8.65
CA PHE A 106 -5.73 7.68 7.35
C PHE A 106 -5.93 6.38 6.60
N TYR A 107 -7.09 6.22 5.96
CA TYR A 107 -7.42 5.00 5.24
C TYR A 107 -8.18 5.28 3.94
N MET A 108 -8.00 4.39 2.96
CA MET A 108 -8.64 4.42 1.66
C MET A 108 -9.25 3.06 1.33
N GLU A 109 -10.49 3.09 0.83
CA GLU A 109 -11.09 1.98 0.07
C GLU A 109 -11.25 2.44 -1.39
N PRO A 110 -10.47 1.89 -2.34
CA PRO A 110 -10.55 2.28 -3.73
C PRO A 110 -11.80 1.69 -4.39
N LYS A 111 -12.16 2.21 -5.57
CA LYS A 111 -13.01 1.43 -6.47
C LYS A 111 -12.18 0.27 -7.02
N PRO A 112 -12.79 -0.89 -7.32
CA PRO A 112 -12.08 -1.99 -7.96
C PRO A 112 -11.39 -1.53 -9.25
N TYR A 113 -10.08 -1.72 -9.31
CA TYR A 113 -9.25 -1.46 -10.48
C TYR A 113 -9.20 -2.71 -11.35
N TRP A 114 -9.48 -2.59 -12.64
CA TRP A 114 -9.32 -3.71 -13.57
C TRP A 114 -7.86 -3.78 -14.01
N GLU A 115 -7.15 -4.86 -13.68
CA GLU A 115 -5.77 -5.10 -14.10
C GLU A 115 -5.75 -6.09 -15.28
N PRO A 116 -5.55 -5.60 -16.52
CA PRO A 116 -5.60 -6.45 -17.71
C PRO A 116 -4.53 -7.53 -17.73
N ALA A 117 -3.33 -7.27 -17.17
CA ALA A 117 -2.23 -8.22 -17.17
C ALA A 117 -2.47 -9.41 -16.23
N GLU A 118 -3.20 -9.19 -15.14
CA GLU A 118 -3.56 -10.22 -14.15
C GLU A 118 -4.95 -10.81 -14.37
N ASP A 119 -5.73 -10.25 -15.30
CA ASP A 119 -7.10 -10.67 -15.62
C ASP A 119 -8.03 -10.67 -14.38
N CYS A 120 -7.81 -9.75 -13.45
CA CYS A 120 -8.53 -9.64 -12.19
C CYS A 120 -8.85 -8.18 -11.80
N TYR A 121 -9.70 -8.02 -10.79
CA TYR A 121 -9.93 -6.74 -10.14
C TYR A 121 -9.09 -6.62 -8.87
N ILE A 122 -8.45 -5.47 -8.68
CA ILE A 122 -7.65 -5.18 -7.49
C ILE A 122 -8.39 -4.19 -6.58
N VAL A 123 -8.47 -4.51 -5.30
CA VAL A 123 -9.01 -3.62 -4.25
C VAL A 123 -8.04 -3.59 -3.07
N HIS A 124 -7.19 -2.56 -3.04
CA HIS A 124 -6.19 -2.38 -1.99
C HIS A 124 -6.74 -1.46 -0.89
N TYR A 125 -7.10 -2.06 0.24
CA TYR A 125 -7.49 -1.38 1.47
C TYR A 125 -6.22 -0.83 2.13
N THR A 126 -5.94 0.44 1.92
CA THR A 126 -4.70 1.07 2.36
C THR A 126 -4.91 1.88 3.62
N LYS A 127 -3.99 1.77 4.59
CA LYS A 127 -3.90 2.69 5.71
C LYS A 127 -2.48 3.18 5.99
N THR A 128 -2.37 4.33 6.65
CA THR A 128 -1.11 4.89 7.16
C THR A 128 -1.39 5.59 8.47
N VAL A 129 -0.43 5.56 9.39
CA VAL A 129 -0.57 6.06 10.75
C VAL A 129 0.31 7.30 10.95
N VAL A 130 -0.31 8.37 11.45
CA VAL A 130 0.37 9.61 11.84
C VAL A 130 0.16 9.82 13.33
N THR A 131 1.22 10.05 14.10
CA THR A 131 1.10 10.50 15.51
C THR A 131 1.21 12.02 15.56
N ALA A 132 0.55 12.64 16.54
CA ALA A 132 0.60 14.06 16.77
C ALA A 132 0.73 14.45 18.23
N PHE A 133 1.57 15.46 18.45
CA PHE A 133 1.80 16.16 19.71
C PHE A 133 2.15 15.24 20.90
N GLY A 134 2.84 14.12 20.62
CA GLY A 134 3.42 13.21 21.60
C GLY A 134 2.47 12.14 22.15
N ASP A 135 1.23 12.07 21.66
CA ASP A 135 0.29 11.02 22.03
C ASP A 135 0.38 9.84 21.06
N ASP A 136 0.50 8.64 21.62
CA ASP A 136 0.66 7.38 20.92
C ASP A 136 -0.27 6.28 21.43
N GLU A 137 -1.46 6.62 21.91
CA GLU A 137 -2.47 5.62 22.23
C GLU A 137 -3.24 5.14 20.98
N GLY A 138 -3.46 3.82 20.90
CA GLY A 138 -4.34 3.20 19.90
C GLY A 138 -3.75 2.96 18.51
N TRP A 139 -2.43 3.10 18.31
CA TRP A 139 -1.79 2.82 17.00
C TRP A 139 -1.86 1.34 16.56
N ASP A 140 -2.08 0.44 17.50
CA ASP A 140 -2.22 -1.01 17.34
C ASP A 140 -3.68 -1.47 17.26
N GLU A 141 -4.63 -0.54 17.17
CA GLU A 141 -6.05 -0.89 17.02
C GLU A 141 -6.44 -1.19 15.56
N GLU A 142 -7.44 -2.04 15.42
CA GLU A 142 -8.16 -2.23 14.16
C GLU A 142 -9.07 -1.05 13.88
N ILE A 143 -9.18 -0.65 12.62
CA ILE A 143 -10.15 0.37 12.20
C ILE A 143 -11.35 -0.23 11.46
N GLY A 144 -11.41 -1.56 11.34
CA GLY A 144 -12.54 -2.28 10.76
C GLY A 144 -12.60 -2.17 9.24
N LEU A 145 -11.45 -2.25 8.56
CA LEU A 145 -11.43 -2.44 7.10
C LEU A 145 -11.76 -3.89 6.75
N LYS A 146 -12.15 -4.14 5.50
CA LYS A 146 -12.39 -5.50 5.01
C LYS A 146 -11.17 -6.40 5.21
N THR A 147 -10.00 -5.87 4.87
CA THR A 147 -8.70 -6.47 5.16
C THR A 147 -7.77 -5.36 5.67
N GLU A 148 -6.97 -5.63 6.70
CA GLU A 148 -6.02 -4.66 7.26
C GLU A 148 -4.81 -5.32 7.90
N ILE A 149 -3.69 -4.59 7.96
CA ILE A 149 -2.50 -4.97 8.72
C ILE A 149 -2.50 -4.20 10.05
N VAL A 150 -2.52 -4.92 11.18
CA VAL A 150 -2.40 -4.30 12.51
C VAL A 150 -0.92 -4.28 12.92
N PRO A 151 -0.30 -3.12 13.14
CA PRO A 151 1.10 -3.05 13.57
C PRO A 151 1.34 -3.71 14.94
N LEU A 152 2.52 -4.31 15.14
CA LEU A 152 3.00 -4.78 16.44
C LEU A 152 4.13 -3.93 17.02
N SER A 153 4.58 -2.93 16.26
CA SER A 153 5.53 -1.89 16.64
C SER A 153 4.97 -0.54 16.19
N LYS A 154 5.24 0.54 16.95
CA LYS A 154 4.80 1.90 16.60
C LYS A 154 5.17 2.23 15.14
N PRO A 155 4.20 2.37 14.23
CA PRO A 155 4.44 2.47 12.78
C PRO A 155 5.13 3.77 12.34
N PHE A 156 5.24 4.74 13.24
CA PHE A 156 5.90 6.03 13.04
C PHE A 156 7.26 6.13 13.75
N GLY A 157 7.56 5.20 14.67
CA GLY A 157 8.75 5.23 15.53
C GLY A 157 9.80 4.20 15.13
N LEU A 158 10.10 4.09 13.84
CA LEU A 158 10.99 3.06 13.28
C LEU A 158 12.28 3.67 12.77
N TYR A 159 13.44 3.20 13.28
CA TYR A 159 14.73 3.52 12.69
C TYR A 159 15.13 2.52 11.61
N THR A 160 15.95 2.92 10.64
CA THR A 160 16.59 2.01 9.67
C THR A 160 17.19 0.80 10.39
N GLY A 161 16.95 -0.41 9.89
CA GLY A 161 17.38 -1.66 10.51
C GLY A 161 16.50 -2.14 11.68
N ASN A 162 15.52 -1.36 12.15
CA ASN A 162 14.47 -1.88 13.02
C ASN A 162 13.61 -2.88 12.26
N VAL A 163 12.98 -3.75 13.04
CA VAL A 163 12.00 -4.71 12.53
C VAL A 163 10.62 -4.08 12.62
N PHE A 164 9.89 -4.10 11.52
CA PHE A 164 8.45 -3.91 11.50
C PHE A 164 7.74 -5.27 11.48
N GLN A 165 6.75 -5.42 12.35
CA GLN A 165 5.87 -6.57 12.36
C GLN A 165 4.42 -6.10 12.26
N GLY A 166 3.60 -6.90 11.59
CA GLY A 166 2.17 -6.67 11.49
C GLY A 166 1.39 -7.98 11.45
N ILE A 167 0.17 -7.93 11.99
CA ILE A 167 -0.82 -9.03 11.89
C ILE A 167 -1.71 -8.74 10.69
N VAL A 168 -1.70 -9.61 9.69
CA VAL A 168 -2.64 -9.56 8.56
C VAL A 168 -4.00 -10.03 9.03
N LYS A 169 -5.05 -9.24 8.80
CA LYS A 169 -6.44 -9.57 9.13
C LYS A 169 -7.36 -9.44 7.93
N LEU A 170 -8.29 -10.38 7.79
CA LEU A 170 -9.41 -10.36 6.85
C LEU A 170 -10.69 -10.56 7.67
N ASP A 171 -11.65 -9.65 7.53
CA ASP A 171 -12.89 -9.64 8.33
C ASP A 171 -12.60 -9.72 9.85
N GLY A 172 -11.59 -8.98 10.31
CA GLY A 172 -11.14 -8.93 11.71
C GLY A 172 -10.43 -10.20 12.21
N LYS A 173 -10.27 -11.22 11.36
CA LYS A 173 -9.61 -12.48 11.74
C LYS A 173 -8.19 -12.53 11.19
N PRO A 174 -7.19 -12.98 11.98
CA PRO A 174 -5.84 -13.17 11.48
C PRO A 174 -5.82 -14.12 10.27
N VAL A 175 -4.96 -13.83 9.29
CA VAL A 175 -4.77 -14.64 8.08
C VAL A 175 -3.44 -15.39 8.19
N PRO A 176 -3.46 -16.68 8.56
CA PRO A 176 -2.24 -17.47 8.64
C PRO A 176 -1.54 -17.53 7.30
N TYR A 177 -0.21 -17.50 7.31
CA TYR A 177 0.58 -17.80 6.12
C TYR A 177 0.33 -16.88 4.91
N ALA A 178 -0.24 -15.69 5.16
CA ALA A 178 -0.48 -14.67 4.15
C ALA A 178 0.81 -14.32 3.40
N ARG A 179 0.70 -14.17 2.08
CA ARG A 179 1.77 -13.60 1.24
C ARG A 179 1.74 -12.08 1.43
N VAL A 180 2.89 -11.50 1.75
CA VAL A 180 3.04 -10.05 1.91
C VAL A 180 4.11 -9.57 0.94
N GLU A 181 3.70 -8.71 0.03
CA GLU A 181 4.60 -7.99 -0.87
C GLU A 181 5.10 -6.72 -0.19
N VAL A 182 6.38 -6.43 -0.38
CA VAL A 182 7.10 -5.35 0.28
C VAL A 182 7.84 -4.53 -0.75
N GLU A 183 7.58 -3.23 -0.77
CA GLU A 183 8.27 -2.29 -1.65
C GLU A 183 8.69 -1.01 -0.95
N TYR A 184 9.82 -0.48 -1.38
CA TYR A 184 10.29 0.84 -1.02
C TYR A 184 9.68 1.88 -1.96
N TYR A 185 9.15 2.96 -1.42
CA TYR A 185 8.74 4.10 -2.23
C TYR A 185 9.98 4.87 -2.69
N ASN A 186 10.40 4.61 -3.92
CA ASN A 186 11.60 5.17 -4.53
C ASN A 186 11.35 6.59 -5.07
N GLU A 187 11.06 7.51 -4.16
CA GLU A 187 10.81 8.91 -4.51
C GLU A 187 11.96 9.48 -5.36
N ASN A 188 11.61 9.97 -6.56
CA ASN A 188 12.53 10.52 -7.56
C ASN A 188 13.50 9.50 -8.21
N GLY A 189 13.26 8.19 -8.08
CA GLY A 189 14.05 7.17 -8.77
C GLY A 189 15.50 7.09 -8.31
N LYS A 190 15.77 7.37 -7.03
CA LYS A 190 17.13 7.40 -6.46
C LYS A 190 17.82 6.04 -6.50
N TYR A 191 17.06 4.96 -6.34
CA TYR A 191 17.58 3.60 -6.28
C TYR A 191 17.27 2.84 -7.57
N LYS A 192 18.15 1.88 -7.90
CA LYS A 192 17.93 0.91 -8.98
C LYS A 192 18.07 -0.49 -8.42
N ALA A 193 17.07 -1.33 -8.65
CA ALA A 193 17.15 -2.73 -8.26
C ALA A 193 18.17 -3.46 -9.13
N PRO A 194 19.01 -4.34 -8.56
CA PRO A 194 19.94 -5.15 -9.35
C PRO A 194 19.20 -6.19 -10.22
N THR A 195 18.01 -6.62 -9.79
CA THR A 195 17.12 -7.57 -10.48
C THR A 195 15.67 -7.31 -10.07
N ASP A 196 14.70 -7.78 -10.85
CA ASP A 196 13.26 -7.65 -10.55
C ASP A 196 12.87 -8.23 -9.17
N TYR A 197 13.57 -9.28 -8.69
CA TYR A 197 13.39 -9.83 -7.33
C TYR A 197 13.66 -8.84 -6.19
N MET A 198 14.30 -7.71 -6.49
CA MET A 198 14.64 -6.66 -5.52
C MET A 198 13.78 -5.40 -5.71
N ILE A 199 12.88 -5.40 -6.70
CA ILE A 199 11.82 -4.39 -6.84
C ILE A 199 10.76 -4.71 -5.80
N THR A 200 9.96 -5.76 -6.04
CA THR A 200 9.01 -6.32 -5.08
C THR A 200 9.64 -7.48 -4.33
N GLN A 201 9.78 -7.34 -3.01
CA GLN A 201 10.15 -8.47 -2.15
C GLN A 201 8.88 -9.17 -1.66
N THR A 202 8.95 -10.47 -1.44
CA THR A 202 7.83 -11.24 -0.88
C THR A 202 8.25 -11.94 0.39
N ILE A 203 7.46 -11.76 1.45
CA ILE A 203 7.57 -12.48 2.71
C ILE A 203 6.26 -13.21 3.02
N LYS A 204 6.31 -14.07 4.04
CA LYS A 204 5.17 -14.87 4.46
C LYS A 204 4.90 -14.67 5.94
N ALA A 205 3.63 -14.49 6.29
CA ALA A 205 3.20 -14.47 7.68
C ALA A 205 3.31 -15.86 8.34
N ASP A 206 3.33 -15.91 9.66
CA ASP A 206 3.28 -17.15 10.44
C ASP A 206 1.85 -17.68 10.61
N ARG A 207 1.67 -18.70 11.47
CA ARG A 207 0.36 -19.31 11.75
C ARG A 207 -0.66 -18.36 12.39
N ASN A 208 -0.19 -17.28 13.02
CA ASN A 208 -1.01 -16.28 13.67
C ASN A 208 -1.24 -15.05 12.77
N GLY A 209 -0.78 -15.11 11.51
CA GLY A 209 -0.87 -13.99 10.57
C GLY A 209 0.17 -12.90 10.82
N VAL A 210 1.19 -13.14 11.64
CA VAL A 210 2.27 -12.18 11.90
C VAL A 210 3.33 -12.28 10.81
N PHE A 211 3.64 -11.18 10.13
CA PHE A 211 4.85 -11.08 9.30
C PHE A 211 5.92 -10.22 9.97
N THR A 212 7.15 -10.33 9.47
CA THR A 212 8.33 -9.65 10.01
C THR A 212 9.20 -9.16 8.88
N TYR A 213 9.61 -7.89 8.91
CA TYR A 213 10.52 -7.31 7.92
C TYR A 213 11.47 -6.30 8.56
N ALA A 214 12.73 -6.31 8.16
CA ALA A 214 13.73 -5.32 8.57
C ALA A 214 14.08 -4.43 7.38
N ALA A 215 13.73 -3.14 7.45
CA ALA A 215 13.96 -2.23 6.34
C ALA A 215 15.45 -1.82 6.25
N PRO A 216 16.12 -2.02 5.11
CA PRO A 216 17.54 -1.72 4.95
C PRO A 216 17.85 -0.23 4.75
N SER A 217 16.84 0.62 4.59
CA SER A 217 17.02 2.06 4.33
C SER A 217 15.85 2.89 4.87
N ALA A 218 16.14 4.13 5.24
CA ALA A 218 15.13 5.10 5.63
C ALA A 218 14.23 5.48 4.44
N GLY A 219 13.00 5.87 4.75
CA GLY A 219 11.96 6.26 3.79
C GLY A 219 10.68 5.46 3.98
N TRP A 220 9.75 5.61 3.03
CA TRP A 220 8.46 4.94 3.07
C TRP A 220 8.55 3.52 2.52
N TRP A 221 8.05 2.56 3.30
CA TRP A 221 7.95 1.15 2.92
C TRP A 221 6.49 0.71 2.96
N GLY A 222 6.04 0.09 1.87
CA GLY A 222 4.70 -0.43 1.69
C GLY A 222 4.69 -1.92 1.93
N PHE A 223 3.67 -2.40 2.64
CA PHE A 223 3.42 -3.81 2.91
C PHE A 223 2.02 -4.15 2.42
N ALA A 224 1.91 -5.02 1.41
CA ALA A 224 0.64 -5.44 0.82
C ALA A 224 0.41 -6.94 1.06
N ALA A 225 -0.49 -7.27 1.98
CA ALA A 225 -0.88 -8.65 2.23
C ALA A 225 -2.06 -9.04 1.34
N LEU A 226 -1.80 -9.93 0.39
CA LEU A 226 -2.74 -10.28 -0.68
C LEU A 226 -3.64 -11.46 -0.28
N SER A 227 -4.91 -11.36 -0.65
CA SER A 227 -5.92 -12.40 -0.45
C SER A 227 -6.96 -12.34 -1.57
N ARG A 228 -7.73 -13.41 -1.78
CA ARG A 228 -8.79 -13.43 -2.79
C ARG A 228 -10.16 -13.23 -2.15
N ALA A 229 -11.00 -12.43 -2.79
CA ALA A 229 -12.40 -12.34 -2.43
C ALA A 229 -13.11 -13.68 -2.66
N ASN A 230 -14.20 -13.90 -1.93
CA ASN A 230 -15.11 -15.03 -2.14
C ASN A 230 -16.20 -14.73 -3.18
N PHE A 231 -16.13 -13.58 -3.85
CA PHE A 231 -17.02 -13.17 -4.92
C PHE A 231 -16.23 -12.73 -6.16
N LYS A 232 -16.92 -12.61 -7.28
CA LYS A 232 -16.38 -12.16 -8.56
C LYS A 232 -17.09 -10.88 -9.02
N LEU A 233 -16.44 -10.14 -9.90
CA LEU A 233 -17.00 -8.97 -10.57
C LEU A 233 -17.06 -9.19 -12.08
N LYS A 234 -18.05 -8.61 -12.75
CA LYS A 234 -18.20 -8.71 -14.20
C LYS A 234 -17.28 -7.71 -14.91
N HIS A 235 -16.50 -8.23 -15.86
CA HIS A 235 -15.79 -7.45 -16.88
C HIS A 235 -16.14 -8.01 -18.27
N ASN A 236 -16.68 -7.17 -19.16
CA ASN A 236 -17.10 -7.59 -20.51
C ASN A 236 -17.95 -8.88 -20.52
N ASN A 237 -18.96 -8.94 -19.65
CA ASN A 237 -19.86 -10.09 -19.44
C ASN A 237 -19.19 -11.40 -18.96
N LYS A 238 -17.93 -11.36 -18.52
CA LYS A 238 -17.24 -12.49 -17.89
C LYS A 238 -17.02 -12.22 -16.41
N GLU A 239 -17.19 -13.24 -15.58
CA GLU A 239 -16.89 -13.18 -14.15
C GLU A 239 -15.36 -13.21 -13.94
N LYS A 240 -14.85 -12.26 -13.18
CA LYS A 240 -13.42 -12.06 -12.89
C LYS A 240 -13.15 -12.09 -11.40
N ASP A 241 -12.01 -12.64 -11.03
CA ASP A 241 -11.58 -12.68 -9.64
C ASP A 241 -11.34 -11.28 -9.10
N VAL A 242 -11.46 -11.15 -7.77
CA VAL A 242 -11.14 -9.93 -7.05
C VAL A 242 -10.03 -10.26 -6.07
N GLU A 243 -8.91 -9.56 -6.21
CA GLU A 243 -7.82 -9.57 -5.26
C GLU A 243 -8.01 -8.43 -4.24
N PHE A 244 -7.91 -8.79 -2.97
CA PHE A 244 -7.83 -7.86 -1.86
C PHE A 244 -6.39 -7.72 -1.40
N GLY A 245 -5.95 -6.47 -1.23
CA GLY A 245 -4.70 -6.16 -0.56
C GLY A 245 -4.97 -5.43 0.76
N ALA A 246 -4.52 -5.97 1.89
CA ALA A 246 -4.34 -5.17 3.09
C ALA A 246 -3.01 -4.43 2.96
N VAL A 247 -3.06 -3.11 2.78
CA VAL A 247 -1.87 -2.31 2.56
C VAL A 247 -1.63 -1.38 3.74
N ILE A 248 -0.40 -1.38 4.27
CA ILE A 248 0.07 -0.36 5.20
C ILE A 248 1.37 0.26 4.71
N TRP A 249 1.46 1.58 4.82
CA TRP A 249 2.70 2.32 4.61
C TRP A 249 3.26 2.79 5.95
N VAL A 250 4.54 2.55 6.18
CA VAL A 250 5.28 3.01 7.37
C VAL A 250 6.58 3.67 6.96
N LYS A 251 7.04 4.64 7.76
CA LYS A 251 8.26 5.39 7.47
C LYS A 251 9.37 4.97 8.42
N PHE A 252 10.51 4.61 7.86
CA PHE A 252 11.74 4.37 8.58
C PHE A 252 12.62 5.61 8.55
N HIS A 253 13.31 5.89 9.64
CA HIS A 253 14.13 7.08 9.84
C HIS A 253 15.59 6.71 10.09
N ASP A 254 16.53 7.52 9.60
CA ASP A 254 17.92 7.38 10.04
C ASP A 254 18.09 7.96 11.45
N MET A 255 19.01 7.37 12.23
CA MET A 255 19.46 7.96 13.48
C MET A 255 20.20 9.27 13.18
N LYS A 256 20.04 10.27 14.05
CA LYS A 256 20.67 11.58 13.95
C LYS A 256 21.58 11.83 15.15
#